data_AF-A0A6C0IFE8-F1
#
_entry.id   AF-A0A6C0IFE8-F1
#
_cell.length_a   1.000
_cell.length_b   1.000
_cell.length_c   1.000
_cell.angle_alpha   90.00
_cell.angle_beta   90.00
_cell.angle_gamma   90.00
#
_symmetry.space_group_name_H-M   'P 1'
#
loop_
_entity.id
_entity.type
_entity.pdbx_description
1 polymer ?
#
loop_
_entity_poly.entity_id
_entity_poly.type
_entity_poly.pdbx_seq_one_letter_code
_entity_poly.pdbx_strand_id
1 'polypeptide(L)'
;MFTRLSHINLSSVPSFNNLLINKTNVQSEYLLQSDIKCRVPENNNNYSIITYNKSKLNNDNIPTYGHFRSVIINNDNKVVCYSPPKSINYNVFSEKYLSNNKDIVCQEFVEGTMVNVFWDTVSGLWEISTKNTVGATSKFYKKQDAKSFRQMFFEALGDAGLSLDKLDSNYCYSFVLQHPENRIVVPFTKTCLYLVAIYSINYETKLNEDNTDITDIIVYAHEIYDSRAQSFFSRTKICFPKFYVFESYSSLIEKYASEKTPYTTMGVVFYNKKTGERSKVRNPVYENVRQLKGNHPKLQFHYLTLRQQSKVSEFLKLFPEHKSDFMKFRDQVHAFTNALYQNYVNCYIKKEKSLGEYGVQYKNHMFNIHNIYKTELKEKKMVVHNGVVIDYVNRLAPQILMYCLNYDFRKPHSPAV
;
A
#
# COMPACT_ATOMS: atom_id res chain seq x y z
N MET A 1 12.91 22.47 21.68
CA MET A 1 13.04 21.07 21.20
C MET A 1 11.67 20.39 21.34
N PHE A 2 11.30 19.43 20.48
CA PHE A 2 10.05 18.69 20.72
C PHE A 2 10.20 17.75 21.93
N THR A 3 9.13 17.54 22.68
CA THR A 3 9.10 16.69 23.89
C THR A 3 9.34 15.23 23.49
N ARG A 4 10.35 14.57 24.09
CA ARG A 4 10.67 13.15 23.85
C ARG A 4 9.65 12.25 24.57
N LEU A 5 9.22 11.17 23.90
CA LEU A 5 8.26 10.19 24.43
C LEU A 5 8.93 8.84 24.75
N SER A 6 9.47 8.21 23.71
CA SER A 6 10.14 6.90 23.78
C SER A 6 11.38 6.92 22.89
N HIS A 7 12.25 5.92 23.02
CA HIS A 7 13.41 5.76 22.14
C HIS A 7 13.64 4.29 21.77
N ILE A 8 14.39 4.06 20.69
CA ILE A 8 14.86 2.75 20.25
C ILE A 8 16.32 2.89 19.83
N ASN A 9 17.20 2.03 20.34
CA ASN A 9 18.55 1.87 19.80
C ASN A 9 18.48 0.91 18.60
N LEU A 10 18.66 1.42 17.38
CA LEU A 10 18.67 0.56 16.19
C LEU A 10 19.91 -0.33 16.17
N SER A 11 21.03 0.15 16.71
CA SER A 11 22.30 -0.59 16.78
C SER A 11 22.23 -1.82 17.69
N SER A 12 21.25 -1.88 18.60
CA SER A 12 21.01 -3.08 19.42
C SER A 12 20.17 -4.15 18.72
N VAL A 13 19.62 -3.88 17.52
CA VAL A 13 18.83 -4.88 16.80
C VAL A 13 19.77 -5.82 16.03
N PRO A 14 19.61 -7.16 16.16
CA PRO A 14 20.46 -8.11 15.46
C PRO A 14 20.53 -7.85 13.94
N SER A 15 21.72 -8.06 13.39
CA SER A 15 22.06 -7.88 11.97
C SER A 15 22.04 -6.44 11.43
N PHE A 16 21.59 -5.44 12.18
CA PHE A 16 21.52 -4.06 11.68
C PHE A 16 22.91 -3.45 11.43
N ASN A 17 23.83 -3.53 12.40
CA ASN A 17 25.18 -2.98 12.23
C ASN A 17 25.93 -3.69 11.09
N ASN A 18 25.80 -5.02 10.99
CA ASN A 18 26.39 -5.79 9.89
C ASN A 18 25.85 -5.37 8.52
N LEU A 19 24.57 -4.99 8.43
CA LEU A 19 23.95 -4.49 7.20
C LEU A 19 24.50 -3.12 6.81
N LEU A 20 24.74 -2.23 7.79
CA LEU A 20 25.36 -0.92 7.55
C LEU A 20 26.79 -1.06 6.99
N ILE A 21 27.58 -1.98 7.53
CA ILE A 21 28.98 -2.20 7.13
C ILE A 21 29.08 -2.81 5.72
N ASN A 22 28.19 -3.75 5.37
CA ASN A 22 28.32 -4.56 4.15
C ASN A 22 27.54 -4.05 2.92
N LYS A 23 27.19 -2.75 2.87
CA LYS A 23 26.35 -2.16 1.80
C LYS A 23 26.92 -2.32 0.39
N THR A 24 28.23 -2.51 0.24
CA THR A 24 28.93 -2.67 -1.05
C THR A 24 28.82 -4.08 -1.66
N ASN A 25 28.44 -5.11 -0.88
CA ASN A 25 28.35 -6.51 -1.35
C ASN A 25 26.91 -7.05 -1.42
N VAL A 26 25.91 -6.17 -1.54
CA VAL A 26 24.49 -6.52 -1.47
C VAL A 26 23.98 -7.10 -2.79
N GLN A 27 24.50 -8.26 -3.15
CA GLN A 27 23.88 -9.20 -4.10
C GLN A 27 23.80 -10.64 -3.58
N SER A 28 24.24 -10.93 -2.36
CA SER A 28 24.31 -12.32 -1.88
C SER A 28 23.08 -12.78 -1.10
N GLU A 29 22.85 -14.09 -1.13
CA GLU A 29 21.80 -14.89 -0.48
C GLU A 29 21.54 -14.58 1.02
N TYR A 30 22.44 -13.82 1.67
CA TYR A 30 22.37 -13.39 3.07
C TYR A 30 21.08 -12.61 3.41
N LEU A 31 20.55 -11.80 2.47
CA LEU A 31 19.32 -11.02 2.68
C LEU A 31 18.02 -11.85 2.67
N LEU A 32 18.06 -13.10 2.18
CA LEU A 32 16.91 -14.00 2.24
C LEU A 32 16.79 -14.65 3.63
N GLN A 33 17.92 -14.82 4.32
CA GLN A 33 17.98 -15.43 5.65
C GLN A 33 17.84 -14.44 6.81
N SER A 34 18.02 -13.15 6.60
CA SER A 34 17.84 -12.13 7.65
C SER A 34 16.37 -11.76 7.93
N ASP A 35 16.10 -11.33 9.17
CA ASP A 35 14.81 -10.80 9.61
C ASP A 35 14.56 -9.35 9.13
N ILE A 36 15.61 -8.69 8.65
CA ILE A 36 15.57 -7.36 8.00
C ILE A 36 16.15 -7.44 6.59
N LYS A 37 15.62 -6.65 5.67
CA LYS A 37 16.00 -6.58 4.25
C LYS A 37 16.39 -5.16 3.89
N CYS A 38 17.51 -5.00 3.18
CA CYS A 38 17.89 -3.77 2.54
C CYS A 38 17.52 -3.83 1.05
N ARG A 39 17.03 -2.73 0.48
CA ARG A 39 16.91 -2.58 -0.97
C ARG A 39 17.39 -1.21 -1.41
N VAL A 40 17.96 -1.16 -2.61
CA VAL A 40 18.24 0.09 -3.33
C VAL A 40 17.04 0.37 -4.25
N PRO A 41 16.40 1.55 -4.18
CA PRO A 41 15.33 1.91 -5.12
C PRO A 41 15.87 2.00 -6.56
N GLU A 42 15.18 1.36 -7.52
CA GLU A 42 15.58 1.31 -8.94
C GLU A 42 15.84 2.70 -9.57
N ASN A 43 15.13 3.74 -9.11
CA ASN A 43 15.20 5.10 -9.67
C ASN A 43 15.92 6.10 -8.75
N ASN A 44 16.53 5.65 -7.65
CA ASN A 44 17.25 6.53 -6.73
C ASN A 44 18.32 5.76 -5.94
N ASN A 45 19.50 5.62 -6.55
CA ASN A 45 20.63 4.90 -5.96
C ASN A 45 21.30 5.65 -4.79
N ASN A 46 20.86 6.88 -4.49
CA ASN A 46 21.41 7.65 -3.37
C ASN A 46 20.94 7.19 -2.00
N TYR A 47 19.95 6.29 -1.97
CA TYR A 47 19.33 5.81 -0.75
C TYR A 47 19.17 4.30 -0.75
N SER A 48 19.05 3.75 0.44
CA SER A 48 18.63 2.38 0.65
C SER A 48 17.52 2.34 1.70
N ILE A 49 16.56 1.44 1.52
CA ILE A 49 15.43 1.28 2.42
C ILE A 49 15.57 -0.05 3.16
N ILE A 50 15.65 0.01 4.49
CA ILE A 50 15.59 -1.17 5.35
C ILE A 50 14.13 -1.42 5.77
N THR A 51 13.71 -2.67 5.58
CA THR A 51 12.39 -3.17 5.97
C THR A 51 12.49 -4.53 6.62
N TYR A 52 11.61 -4.86 7.56
CA TYR A 52 11.50 -6.22 8.08
C TYR A 52 11.09 -7.22 6.99
N ASN A 53 11.53 -8.46 7.15
CA ASN A 53 11.15 -9.58 6.30
C ASN A 53 9.74 -10.06 6.66
N LYS A 54 8.76 -9.69 5.84
CA LYS A 54 7.34 -10.00 6.09
C LYS A 54 7.04 -11.48 6.32
N SER A 55 7.78 -12.40 5.69
CA SER A 55 7.54 -13.84 5.84
C SER A 55 8.10 -14.43 7.14
N LYS A 56 8.98 -13.70 7.83
CA LYS A 56 9.60 -14.12 9.10
C LYS A 56 9.04 -13.37 10.31
N LEU A 57 8.34 -12.26 10.07
CA LEU A 57 7.78 -11.45 11.13
C LEU A 57 6.58 -12.16 11.77
N ASN A 58 6.61 -12.32 13.09
CA ASN A 58 5.58 -12.91 13.93
C ASN A 58 5.33 -12.03 15.18
N ASN A 59 4.39 -12.39 16.04
CA ASN A 59 4.06 -11.55 17.20
C ASN A 59 5.23 -11.38 18.18
N ASP A 60 6.10 -12.38 18.31
CA ASP A 60 7.19 -12.40 19.28
C ASP A 60 8.35 -11.51 18.85
N ASN A 61 8.60 -11.41 17.55
CA ASN A 61 9.73 -10.65 17.00
C ASN A 61 9.35 -9.25 16.45
N ILE A 62 8.06 -8.87 16.46
CA ILE A 62 7.63 -7.49 16.14
C ILE A 62 8.31 -6.45 17.05
N PRO A 63 8.41 -6.63 18.37
CA PRO A 63 9.09 -5.66 19.24
C PRO A 63 10.56 -5.44 18.87
N THR A 64 11.21 -6.38 18.19
CA THR A 64 12.61 -6.27 17.78
C THR A 64 12.75 -5.76 16.35
N TYR A 65 12.17 -6.46 15.37
CA TYR A 65 12.36 -6.16 13.95
C TYR A 65 11.28 -5.26 13.37
N GLY A 66 10.14 -5.10 14.05
CA GLY A 66 9.04 -4.24 13.63
C GLY A 66 9.41 -2.76 13.52
N HIS A 67 10.52 -2.36 14.15
CA HIS A 67 11.13 -1.03 14.02
C HIS A 67 11.64 -0.73 12.60
N PHE A 68 12.01 -1.75 11.82
CA PHE A 68 12.47 -1.59 10.45
C PHE A 68 11.29 -1.52 9.48
N ARG A 69 10.57 -0.40 9.48
CA ARG A 69 9.38 -0.21 8.62
C ARG A 69 9.55 0.90 7.60
N SER A 70 10.62 0.86 6.80
CA SER A 70 11.07 1.98 5.93
C SER A 70 12.01 2.92 6.67
N VAL A 71 13.09 2.35 7.21
CA VAL A 71 14.25 3.11 7.68
C VAL A 71 15.09 3.43 6.46
N ILE A 72 15.45 4.69 6.25
CA ILE A 72 16.19 5.13 5.05
C ILE A 72 17.61 5.46 5.45
N ILE A 73 18.55 4.95 4.64
CA ILE A 73 19.97 5.20 4.75
C ILE A 73 20.42 5.94 3.49
N ASN A 74 21.20 6.99 3.63
CA ASN A 74 21.83 7.70 2.50
C ASN A 74 23.14 7.02 2.04
N ASN A 75 23.88 7.65 1.12
CA ASN A 75 25.14 7.11 0.60
C ASN A 75 26.26 7.05 1.63
N ASP A 76 26.26 7.92 2.63
CA ASP A 76 27.25 7.95 3.73
C ASP A 76 26.95 6.93 4.84
N ASN A 77 26.06 5.97 4.56
CA ASN A 77 25.58 4.99 5.54
C ASN A 77 24.91 5.60 6.77
N LYS A 78 24.44 6.85 6.67
CA LYS A 78 23.68 7.50 7.73
C LYS A 78 22.19 7.21 7.58
N VAL A 79 21.55 6.84 8.68
CA VAL A 79 20.10 6.79 8.80
C VAL A 79 19.59 8.22 8.76
N VAL A 80 18.82 8.53 7.73
CA VAL A 80 18.26 9.87 7.47
C VAL A 80 16.76 9.92 7.67
N CYS A 81 16.07 8.77 7.66
CA CYS A 81 14.63 8.73 7.93
C CYS A 81 14.26 7.53 8.78
N TYR A 82 13.43 7.79 9.80
CA TYR A 82 12.67 6.77 10.52
C TYR A 82 11.17 6.98 10.29
N SER A 83 10.39 5.91 10.38
CA SER A 83 8.93 5.95 10.22
C SER A 83 8.26 5.08 11.28
N PRO A 84 6.96 5.29 11.56
CA PRO A 84 6.30 4.61 12.67
C PRO A 84 6.46 3.08 12.59
N PRO A 85 6.85 2.43 13.70
CA PRO A 85 7.12 1.00 13.71
C PRO A 85 5.85 0.18 13.41
N LYS A 86 6.04 -1.09 13.10
CA LYS A 86 4.95 -2.04 12.91
C LYS A 86 4.13 -2.16 14.20
N SER A 87 2.82 -1.92 14.08
CA SER A 87 1.87 -2.16 15.17
C SER A 87 1.85 -3.64 15.57
N ILE A 88 1.77 -3.89 16.88
CA ILE A 88 1.55 -5.23 17.46
C ILE A 88 0.07 -5.63 17.35
N ASN A 89 -0.21 -6.91 17.58
CA ASN A 89 -1.58 -7.43 17.62
C ASN A 89 -2.39 -6.78 18.76
N TYR A 90 -3.70 -6.61 18.57
CA TYR A 90 -4.57 -6.03 19.61
C TYR A 90 -4.61 -6.86 20.88
N ASN A 91 -4.79 -8.18 20.79
CA ASN A 91 -4.87 -9.05 21.97
C ASN A 91 -3.58 -8.96 22.79
N VAL A 92 -2.42 -9.04 22.13
CA VAL A 92 -1.11 -8.87 22.76
C VAL A 92 -0.97 -7.50 23.44
N PHE A 93 -1.43 -6.42 22.78
CA PHE A 93 -1.39 -5.07 23.37
C PHE A 93 -2.30 -4.95 24.59
N SER A 94 -3.56 -5.39 24.48
CA SER A 94 -4.55 -5.27 25.55
C SER A 94 -4.21 -6.14 26.76
N GLU A 95 -3.60 -7.31 26.55
CA GLU A 95 -3.11 -8.19 27.62
C GLU A 95 -1.90 -7.59 28.33
N LYS A 96 -0.98 -6.96 27.57
CA LYS A 96 0.20 -6.29 28.13
C LYS A 96 -0.16 -5.02 28.90
N TYR A 97 -1.23 -4.35 28.49
CA TYR A 97 -1.66 -3.04 29.01
C TYR A 97 -3.12 -3.08 29.49
N LEU A 98 -3.37 -3.83 30.56
CA LEU A 98 -4.71 -4.25 31.03
C LEU A 98 -5.68 -3.13 31.42
N SER A 99 -5.18 -2.01 31.95
CA SER A 99 -6.02 -0.92 32.47
C SER A 99 -5.59 0.43 31.92
N ASN A 100 -6.47 1.43 32.09
CA ASN A 100 -6.20 2.81 31.72
C ASN A 100 -4.90 3.26 32.41
N ASN A 101 -3.84 3.35 31.62
CA ASN A 101 -2.57 3.91 32.02
C ASN A 101 -2.46 5.29 31.35
N LYS A 102 -2.05 6.30 32.13
CA LYS A 102 -1.75 7.66 31.65
C LYS A 102 -0.80 7.72 30.44
N ASP A 103 -0.03 6.65 30.22
CA ASP A 103 0.90 6.51 29.10
C ASP A 103 0.19 6.10 27.80
N ILE A 104 -1.04 5.59 27.86
CA ILE A 104 -1.80 5.13 26.69
C ILE A 104 -2.66 6.26 26.16
N VAL A 105 -2.53 6.52 24.87
CA VAL A 105 -3.40 7.44 24.14
C VAL A 105 -4.19 6.69 23.07
N CYS A 106 -5.46 7.01 22.99
CA CYS A 106 -6.38 6.48 21.99
C CYS A 106 -6.56 7.55 20.91
N GLN A 107 -6.33 7.18 19.65
CA GLN A 107 -6.32 8.10 18.53
C GLN A 107 -7.17 7.58 17.37
N GLU A 108 -7.65 8.52 16.56
CA GLU A 108 -8.21 8.25 15.24
C GLU A 108 -7.25 7.42 14.40
N PHE A 109 -7.74 6.32 13.85
CA PHE A 109 -7.01 5.63 12.80
C PHE A 109 -7.24 6.37 11.47
N VAL A 110 -6.35 7.28 11.13
CA VAL A 110 -6.48 8.09 9.91
C VAL A 110 -6.29 7.23 8.65
N GLU A 111 -7.27 7.25 7.74
CA GLU A 111 -7.14 6.69 6.39
C GLU A 111 -6.25 7.57 5.52
N GLY A 112 -5.32 6.95 4.79
CA GLY A 112 -4.57 7.61 3.73
C GLY A 112 -3.27 6.88 3.40
N THR A 113 -2.40 7.55 2.64
CA THR A 113 -1.08 7.03 2.28
C THR A 113 0.00 7.68 3.14
N MET A 114 0.81 6.87 3.81
CA MET A 114 1.92 7.38 4.62
C MET A 114 3.05 7.92 3.73
N VAL A 115 3.45 9.16 3.99
CA VAL A 115 4.60 9.84 3.38
C VAL A 115 5.51 10.33 4.51
N ASN A 116 6.78 9.94 4.48
CA ASN A 116 7.79 10.44 5.43
C ASN A 116 8.62 11.52 4.74
N VAL A 117 8.94 12.57 5.49
CA VAL A 117 9.73 13.72 5.07
C VAL A 117 10.98 13.78 5.94
N PHE A 118 12.14 13.94 5.32
CA PHE A 118 13.41 13.99 6.03
C PHE A 118 14.39 14.90 5.30
N TRP A 119 15.34 15.45 6.06
CA TRP A 119 16.45 16.21 5.51
C TRP A 119 17.63 15.27 5.30
N ASP A 120 18.18 15.24 4.09
CA ASP A 120 19.44 14.56 3.84
C ASP A 120 20.58 15.56 3.94
N THR A 121 21.41 15.41 4.97
CA THR A 121 22.55 16.30 5.22
C THR A 121 23.61 16.24 4.14
N VAL A 122 23.66 15.15 3.35
CA VAL A 122 24.65 14.96 2.28
C VAL A 122 24.25 15.74 1.04
N SER A 123 23.02 15.59 0.57
CA SER A 123 22.52 16.38 -0.55
C SER A 123 22.15 17.81 -0.17
N GLY A 124 21.93 18.10 1.12
CA GLY A 124 21.49 19.41 1.60
C GLY A 124 20.07 19.74 1.12
N LEU A 125 19.21 18.74 1.00
CA LEU A 125 17.85 18.89 0.48
C LEU A 125 16.83 18.10 1.31
N TRP A 126 15.60 18.61 1.33
CA TRP A 126 14.44 17.86 1.80
C TRP A 126 14.08 16.78 0.78
N GLU A 127 13.86 15.56 1.27
CA GLU A 127 13.36 14.46 0.48
C GLU A 127 12.17 13.79 1.17
N ILE A 128 11.37 13.10 0.37
CA ILE A 128 10.20 12.37 0.83
C ILE A 128 10.27 10.90 0.47
N SER A 129 9.51 10.08 1.16
CA SER A 129 9.39 8.67 0.85
C SER A 129 7.98 8.16 1.14
N THR A 130 7.50 7.25 0.30
CA THR A 130 6.47 6.31 0.76
C THR A 130 7.17 5.13 1.44
N LYS A 131 6.41 4.19 2.01
CA LYS A 131 6.95 2.98 2.63
C LYS A 131 7.97 2.21 1.77
N ASN A 132 7.86 2.32 0.44
CA ASN A 132 8.70 1.54 -0.45
C ASN A 132 9.49 2.30 -1.52
N THR A 133 9.35 3.62 -1.59
CA THR A 133 9.92 4.40 -2.68
C THR A 133 10.39 5.74 -2.13
N VAL A 134 11.71 5.94 -2.08
CA VAL A 134 12.30 7.26 -1.85
C VAL A 134 12.02 8.14 -3.07
N GLY A 135 11.76 9.41 -2.85
CA GLY A 135 11.25 10.36 -3.84
C GLY A 135 9.73 10.29 -4.05
N ALA A 136 9.05 9.24 -3.57
CA ALA A 136 7.60 9.02 -3.73
C ALA A 136 7.09 9.07 -5.19
N THR A 137 7.93 8.70 -6.15
CA THR A 137 7.64 8.78 -7.60
C THR A 137 6.67 7.70 -8.11
N SER A 138 6.32 6.72 -7.26
CA SER A 138 5.40 5.66 -7.62
C SER A 138 3.95 6.16 -7.79
N LYS A 139 3.21 5.47 -8.67
CA LYS A 139 1.78 5.69 -8.95
C LYS A 139 1.00 4.44 -8.55
N PHE A 140 -0.15 4.59 -7.90
CA PHE A 140 -1.03 3.46 -7.62
C PHE A 140 -1.73 2.98 -8.91
N TYR A 141 -2.44 3.88 -9.59
CA TYR A 141 -3.09 3.59 -10.85
C TYR A 141 -2.09 3.67 -12.01
N LYS A 142 -2.17 2.71 -12.94
CA LYS A 142 -1.29 2.64 -14.14
C LYS A 142 -1.89 3.36 -15.35
N LYS A 143 -2.70 4.40 -15.12
CA LYS A 143 -3.19 5.28 -16.20
C LYS A 143 -2.09 6.29 -16.55
N GLN A 144 -2.04 6.75 -17.81
CA GLN A 144 -1.04 7.69 -18.30
C GLN A 144 -1.00 8.97 -17.44
N ASP A 145 -2.19 9.53 -17.18
CA ASP A 145 -2.36 10.79 -16.45
C ASP A 145 -2.43 10.64 -14.92
N ALA A 146 -2.19 9.44 -14.38
CA ALA A 146 -2.25 9.23 -12.94
C ALA A 146 -1.12 10.01 -12.24
N LYS A 147 -1.45 10.71 -11.14
CA LYS A 147 -0.46 11.39 -10.30
C LYS A 147 0.38 10.40 -9.50
N SER A 148 1.65 10.76 -9.33
CA SER A 148 2.55 10.11 -8.35
C SER A 148 2.22 10.55 -6.93
N PHE A 149 2.64 9.77 -5.94
CA PHE A 149 2.51 10.18 -4.54
C PHE A 149 3.29 11.47 -4.24
N ARG A 150 4.40 11.72 -4.94
CA ARG A 150 5.14 12.99 -4.88
C ARG A 150 4.28 14.17 -5.28
N GLN A 151 3.67 14.10 -6.47
CA GLN A 151 2.79 15.17 -6.98
C GLN A 151 1.63 15.43 -6.00
N MET A 152 0.92 14.37 -5.59
CA MET A 152 -0.20 14.50 -4.65
C MET A 152 0.23 15.06 -3.28
N PHE A 153 1.42 14.72 -2.80
CA PHE A 153 1.94 15.23 -1.53
C PHE A 153 2.28 16.73 -1.60
N PHE A 154 2.94 17.19 -2.68
CA PHE A 154 3.27 18.60 -2.85
C PHE A 154 2.04 19.48 -3.12
N GLU A 155 1.03 18.95 -3.83
CA GLU A 155 -0.28 19.62 -3.94
C GLU A 155 -0.91 19.81 -2.55
N ALA A 156 -0.94 18.74 -1.74
CA ALA A 156 -1.50 18.79 -0.39
C ALA A 156 -0.69 19.69 0.57
N LEU A 157 0.63 19.78 0.41
CA LEU A 157 1.49 20.74 1.14
C LEU A 157 1.11 22.18 0.80
N GLY A 158 0.94 22.48 -0.50
CA GLY A 158 0.51 23.78 -0.99
C GLY A 158 -0.86 24.18 -0.43
N ASP A 159 -1.85 23.29 -0.53
CA ASP A 159 -3.20 23.49 0.03
C ASP A 159 -3.17 23.73 1.56
N ALA A 160 -2.27 23.03 2.25
CA ALA A 160 -2.06 23.15 3.69
C ALA A 160 -1.26 24.39 4.10
N GLY A 161 -0.62 25.09 3.16
CA GLY A 161 0.22 26.26 3.45
C GLY A 161 1.52 25.92 4.20
N LEU A 162 2.02 24.68 4.08
CA LEU A 162 3.28 24.24 4.69
C LEU A 162 4.38 24.22 3.63
N SER A 163 5.49 24.94 3.90
CA SER A 163 6.75 24.79 3.17
C SER A 163 7.70 23.89 3.96
N LEU A 164 8.37 22.96 3.28
CA LEU A 164 9.33 22.06 3.90
C LEU A 164 10.53 22.81 4.49
N ASP A 165 10.96 23.92 3.87
CA ASP A 165 12.09 24.73 4.35
C ASP A 165 11.85 25.38 5.72
N LYS A 166 10.58 25.41 6.18
CA LYS A 166 10.22 25.88 7.52
C LYS A 166 10.32 24.79 8.58
N LEU A 167 10.43 23.53 8.19
CA LEU A 167 10.58 22.42 9.12
C LEU A 167 12.00 22.41 9.72
N ASP A 168 12.12 21.91 10.94
CA ASP A 168 13.41 21.71 11.58
C ASP A 168 14.06 20.44 11.02
N SER A 169 15.20 20.59 10.36
CA SER A 169 15.94 19.53 9.65
C SER A 169 16.54 18.47 10.57
N ASN A 170 16.54 18.67 11.89
CA ASN A 170 16.94 17.66 12.86
C ASN A 170 15.89 16.55 13.07
N TYR A 171 14.72 16.68 12.44
CA TYR A 171 13.61 15.74 12.59
C TYR A 171 13.15 15.13 11.27
N CYS A 172 12.63 13.91 11.39
CA CYS A 172 11.84 13.23 10.37
C CYS A 172 10.36 13.38 10.71
N TYR A 173 9.53 13.69 9.72
CA TYR A 173 8.10 13.89 9.88
C TYR A 173 7.35 12.82 9.12
N SER A 174 6.38 12.16 9.75
CA SER A 174 5.51 11.19 9.08
C SER A 174 4.11 11.75 8.92
N PHE A 175 3.67 11.86 7.68
CA PHE A 175 2.34 12.33 7.32
C PHE A 175 1.47 11.19 6.79
N VAL A 176 0.16 11.30 6.97
CA VAL A 176 -0.84 10.54 6.23
C VAL A 176 -1.52 11.47 5.23
N LEU A 177 -1.31 11.19 3.94
CA LEU A 177 -1.86 11.91 2.81
C LEU A 177 -3.26 11.39 2.46
N GLN A 178 -4.23 12.30 2.48
CA GLN A 178 -5.55 12.13 1.87
C GLN A 178 -5.60 12.97 0.60
N HIS A 179 -5.94 12.33 -0.52
CA HIS A 179 -5.99 12.99 -1.83
C HIS A 179 -7.16 12.44 -2.66
N PRO A 180 -7.96 13.29 -3.33
CA PRO A 180 -9.11 12.84 -4.14
C PRO A 180 -8.76 11.82 -5.23
N GLU A 181 -7.58 11.97 -5.85
CA GLU A 181 -7.09 11.03 -6.89
C GLU A 181 -6.49 9.72 -6.34
N ASN A 182 -6.49 9.52 -5.03
CA ASN A 182 -6.00 8.30 -4.39
C ASN A 182 -6.97 7.81 -3.31
N ARG A 183 -8.21 7.58 -3.72
CA ARG A 183 -9.24 7.00 -2.87
C ARG A 183 -8.86 5.56 -2.46
N ILE A 184 -8.81 5.30 -1.15
CA ILE A 184 -8.65 3.93 -0.62
C ILE A 184 -10.03 3.34 -0.30
N VAL A 185 -10.80 4.01 0.56
CA VAL A 185 -12.19 3.67 0.91
C VAL A 185 -13.04 4.93 0.92
N VAL A 186 -12.67 5.93 1.73
CA VAL A 186 -13.43 7.17 1.91
C VAL A 186 -13.25 8.09 0.70
N PRO A 187 -14.34 8.61 0.10
CA PRO A 187 -14.28 9.54 -1.04
C PRO A 187 -13.94 10.96 -0.58
N PHE A 188 -12.69 11.21 -0.21
CA PHE A 188 -12.23 12.55 0.12
C PHE A 188 -12.32 13.48 -1.10
N THR A 189 -12.97 14.63 -0.95
CA THR A 189 -13.14 15.63 -2.02
C THR A 189 -12.10 16.73 -2.00
N LYS A 190 -11.29 16.80 -0.94
CA LYS A 190 -10.20 17.77 -0.74
C LYS A 190 -8.95 17.04 -0.27
N THR A 191 -7.79 17.65 -0.50
CA THR A 191 -6.55 17.17 0.09
C THR A 191 -6.50 17.51 1.60
N CYS A 192 -5.87 16.66 2.39
CA CYS A 192 -5.45 16.97 3.76
C CYS A 192 -4.22 16.13 4.11
N LEU A 193 -3.34 16.71 4.93
CA LEU A 193 -2.14 16.06 5.46
C LEU A 193 -2.28 15.95 6.97
N TYR A 194 -2.26 14.73 7.48
CA TYR A 194 -2.21 14.47 8.92
C TYR A 194 -0.78 14.26 9.37
N LEU A 195 -0.28 15.06 10.30
CA LEU A 195 0.98 14.74 10.98
C LEU A 195 0.73 13.64 12.01
N VAL A 196 1.41 12.50 11.87
CA VAL A 196 1.15 11.30 12.71
C VAL A 196 2.34 10.82 13.52
N ALA A 197 3.55 11.33 13.25
CA ALA A 197 4.73 11.12 14.07
C ALA A 197 5.85 12.11 13.73
N ILE A 198 6.70 12.39 14.72
CA ILE A 198 7.96 13.13 14.59
C ILE A 198 9.06 12.29 15.25
N TYR A 199 10.21 12.16 14.59
CA TYR A 199 11.37 11.42 15.09
C TYR A 199 12.64 12.27 14.99
N SER A 200 13.57 12.12 15.93
CA SER A 200 14.97 12.53 15.74
C SER A 200 15.87 11.31 15.72
N ILE A 201 16.97 11.38 14.96
CA ILE A 201 17.97 10.32 14.85
C ILE A 201 19.27 10.86 15.42
N ASN A 202 19.78 10.20 16.45
CA ASN A 202 20.94 10.63 17.22
C ASN A 202 22.03 9.56 17.10
N TYR A 203 23.26 10.02 16.92
CA TYR A 203 24.46 9.18 16.88
C TYR A 203 25.20 9.37 18.20
N GLU A 204 25.34 8.31 18.98
CA GLU A 204 26.02 8.33 20.28
C GLU A 204 27.25 7.43 20.22
N THR A 205 28.45 8.03 20.27
CA THR A 205 29.71 7.28 20.25
C THR A 205 30.15 6.95 21.67
N LYS A 206 30.53 5.68 21.89
CA LYS A 206 31.04 5.14 23.16
C LYS A 206 32.26 4.27 22.86
N LEU A 207 33.17 4.18 23.82
CA LEU A 207 34.27 3.22 23.77
C LEU A 207 33.76 1.83 24.15
N ASN A 208 34.17 0.81 23.40
CA ASN A 208 33.97 -0.58 23.80
C ASN A 208 35.07 -1.05 24.76
N GLU A 209 34.97 -2.31 25.20
CA GLU A 209 35.94 -2.94 26.11
C GLU A 209 37.38 -2.95 25.55
N ASP A 210 37.53 -2.91 24.22
CA ASP A 210 38.81 -2.87 23.50
C ASP A 210 39.29 -1.44 23.17
N ASN A 211 38.70 -0.39 23.76
CA ASN A 211 39.00 1.03 23.47
C ASN A 211 38.80 1.45 22.00
N THR A 212 37.90 0.79 21.28
CA THR A 212 37.47 1.19 19.94
C THR A 212 36.11 1.89 19.99
N ASP A 213 35.93 2.88 19.11
CA ASP A 213 34.69 3.63 19.02
C ASP A 213 33.56 2.77 18.43
N ILE A 214 32.47 2.64 19.19
CA ILE A 214 31.19 2.11 18.72
C ILE A 214 30.18 3.25 18.69
N THR A 215 29.49 3.41 17.56
CA THR A 215 28.45 4.42 17.42
C THR A 215 27.06 3.78 17.44
N ASP A 216 26.28 4.10 18.47
CA ASP A 216 24.88 3.74 18.60
C ASP A 216 24.00 4.70 17.78
N ILE A 217 23.01 4.16 17.08
CA ILE A 217 22.01 4.94 16.35
C ILE A 217 20.70 4.89 17.14
N ILE A 218 20.42 5.96 17.88
CA ILE A 218 19.24 6.07 18.74
C ILE A 218 18.18 6.94 18.08
N VAL A 219 16.98 6.39 17.93
CA VAL A 219 15.83 7.14 17.42
C VAL A 219 14.93 7.52 18.57
N TYR A 220 14.65 8.82 18.70
CA TYR A 220 13.71 9.35 19.68
C TYR A 220 12.37 9.67 19.01
N ALA A 221 11.27 9.18 19.58
CA ALA A 221 9.92 9.58 19.21
C ALA A 221 9.54 10.86 19.97
N HIS A 222 8.86 11.78 19.28
CA HIS A 222 8.45 13.05 19.87
C HIS A 222 6.93 13.24 19.89
N GLU A 223 6.46 14.00 20.88
CA GLU A 223 5.06 14.38 21.03
C GLU A 223 4.64 15.32 19.89
N ILE A 224 3.61 14.93 19.14
CA ILE A 224 3.14 15.69 17.97
C ILE A 224 2.18 16.82 18.39
N TYR A 225 1.78 16.87 19.65
CA TYR A 225 0.87 17.86 20.23
C TYR A 225 1.51 18.72 21.31
N ASP A 226 2.84 18.76 21.42
CA ASP A 226 3.46 19.67 22.38
C ASP A 226 3.28 21.14 21.97
N SER A 227 3.62 22.05 22.88
CA SER A 227 3.45 23.50 22.66
C SER A 227 4.21 24.00 21.43
N ARG A 228 5.36 23.39 21.09
CA ARG A 228 6.14 23.73 19.89
C ARG A 228 5.39 23.33 18.63
N ALA A 229 4.89 22.09 18.57
CA ALA A 229 4.12 21.57 17.45
C ALA A 229 2.85 22.39 17.24
N GLN A 230 2.09 22.63 18.31
CA GLN A 230 0.88 23.44 18.26
C GLN A 230 1.17 24.85 17.74
N SER A 231 2.19 25.52 18.27
CA SER A 231 2.58 26.87 17.83
C SER A 231 2.98 26.89 16.35
N PHE A 232 3.84 25.97 15.92
CA PHE A 232 4.33 25.93 14.55
C PHE A 232 3.22 25.61 13.53
N PHE A 233 2.45 24.55 13.76
CA PHE A 233 1.45 24.08 12.81
C PHE A 233 0.13 24.85 12.87
N SER A 234 -0.13 25.64 13.92
CA SER A 234 -1.33 26.50 14.01
C SER A 234 -1.51 27.48 12.84
N ARG A 235 -0.41 27.81 12.15
CA ARG A 235 -0.39 28.71 10.98
C ARG A 235 -0.59 27.97 9.64
N THR A 236 -0.86 26.68 9.69
CA THR A 236 -1.05 25.80 8.54
C THR A 236 -2.38 25.08 8.65
N LYS A 237 -2.82 24.42 7.58
CA LYS A 237 -3.99 23.52 7.62
C LYS A 237 -3.58 22.05 7.83
N ILE A 238 -2.39 21.81 8.40
CA ILE A 238 -1.97 20.46 8.78
C ILE A 238 -2.95 19.92 9.83
N CYS A 239 -3.47 18.75 9.53
CA CYS A 239 -4.42 18.02 10.35
C CYS A 239 -3.66 17.16 11.39
N PHE A 240 -4.31 16.78 12.49
CA PHE A 240 -3.75 15.84 13.46
C PHE A 240 -4.80 14.76 13.85
N PRO A 241 -4.39 13.53 14.19
CA PRO A 241 -5.33 12.45 14.55
C PRO A 241 -6.11 12.79 15.82
N LYS A 242 -7.45 12.79 15.77
CA LYS A 242 -8.28 13.10 16.95
C LYS A 242 -7.95 12.18 18.12
N PHE A 243 -7.87 12.74 19.32
CA PHE A 243 -7.78 11.94 20.54
C PHE A 243 -9.16 11.51 21.02
N TYR A 244 -9.22 10.31 21.56
CA TYR A 244 -10.39 9.76 22.20
C TYR A 244 -10.14 9.58 23.70
N VAL A 245 -11.16 9.88 24.50
CA VAL A 245 -11.14 9.60 25.94
C VAL A 245 -11.05 8.09 26.13
N PHE A 246 -10.07 7.65 26.91
CA PHE A 246 -9.88 6.24 27.19
C PHE A 246 -10.76 5.78 28.36
N GLU A 247 -11.98 5.35 28.03
CA GLU A 247 -12.89 4.72 28.99
C GLU A 247 -12.54 3.24 29.20
N SER A 248 -12.54 2.48 28.11
CA SER A 248 -12.12 1.08 28.06
C SER A 248 -11.83 0.68 26.62
N TYR A 249 -11.10 -0.42 26.41
CA TYR A 249 -10.85 -0.91 25.06
C TYR A 249 -12.15 -1.31 24.36
N SER A 250 -13.07 -1.97 25.08
CA SER A 250 -14.35 -2.42 24.54
C SER A 250 -15.26 -1.26 24.13
N SER A 251 -15.35 -0.19 24.94
CA SER A 251 -16.14 1.02 24.59
C SER A 251 -15.62 1.66 23.29
N LEU A 252 -14.31 1.83 23.18
CA LEU A 252 -13.69 2.41 21.99
C LEU A 252 -13.83 1.54 20.74
N ILE A 253 -13.76 0.21 20.89
CA ILE A 253 -13.97 -0.73 19.78
C ILE A 253 -15.43 -0.73 19.36
N GLU A 254 -16.38 -0.76 20.29
CA GLU A 254 -17.83 -0.69 19.98
C GLU A 254 -18.14 0.60 19.19
N LYS A 255 -17.52 1.72 19.57
CA LYS A 255 -17.74 3.02 18.93
C LYS A 255 -17.06 3.16 17.57
N TYR A 256 -15.80 2.77 17.45
CA TYR A 256 -14.95 3.10 16.28
C TYR A 256 -14.53 1.90 15.45
N ALA A 257 -14.83 0.67 15.86
CA ALA A 257 -14.43 -0.53 15.14
C ALA A 257 -15.43 -1.70 15.27
N SER A 258 -16.73 -1.43 15.33
CA SER A 258 -17.81 -2.44 15.35
C SER A 258 -18.56 -2.50 14.01
N GLU A 259 -19.45 -3.47 13.86
CA GLU A 259 -20.36 -3.58 12.70
C GLU A 259 -21.34 -2.39 12.59
N LYS A 260 -21.51 -1.61 13.66
CA LYS A 260 -22.34 -0.38 13.65
C LYS A 260 -21.53 0.84 13.24
N THR A 261 -20.21 0.76 13.24
CA THR A 261 -19.34 1.89 12.90
C THR A 261 -19.44 2.18 11.39
N PRO A 262 -19.72 3.43 10.98
CA PRO A 262 -19.76 3.81 9.57
C PRO A 262 -18.46 3.43 8.84
N TYR A 263 -18.57 2.95 7.59
CA TYR A 263 -17.41 2.58 6.78
C TYR A 263 -16.42 3.73 6.56
N THR A 264 -16.83 4.97 6.82
CA THR A 264 -15.96 6.15 6.73
C THR A 264 -15.00 6.30 7.91
N THR A 265 -15.22 5.57 8.99
CA THR A 265 -14.31 5.47 10.12
C THR A 265 -13.46 4.22 9.96
N MET A 266 -12.15 4.40 9.79
CA MET A 266 -11.23 3.28 9.57
C MET A 266 -11.01 2.43 10.83
N GLY A 267 -11.06 3.03 12.01
CA GLY A 267 -10.81 2.33 13.26
C GLY A 267 -10.25 3.22 14.37
N VAL A 268 -9.63 2.57 15.33
CA VAL A 268 -8.96 3.20 16.48
C VAL A 268 -7.51 2.70 16.60
N VAL A 269 -6.61 3.60 16.99
CA VAL A 269 -5.22 3.30 17.33
C VAL A 269 -5.03 3.47 18.84
N PHE A 270 -4.39 2.48 19.46
CA PHE A 270 -3.89 2.55 20.82
C PHE A 270 -2.37 2.74 20.76
N TYR A 271 -1.85 3.72 21.50
CA TYR A 271 -0.43 4.05 21.50
C TYR A 271 0.06 4.22 22.93
N ASN A 272 1.07 3.44 23.33
CA ASN A 272 1.75 3.65 24.60
C ASN A 272 2.95 4.60 24.37
N LYS A 273 2.85 5.82 24.90
CA LYS A 273 3.86 6.87 24.75
C LYS A 273 5.21 6.52 25.38
N LYS A 274 5.20 5.73 26.46
CA LYS A 274 6.42 5.35 27.19
C LYS A 274 7.23 4.30 26.44
N THR A 275 6.57 3.28 25.89
CA THR A 275 7.25 2.18 25.18
C THR A 275 7.39 2.41 23.69
N GLY A 276 6.59 3.30 23.11
CA GLY A 276 6.53 3.47 21.66
C GLY A 276 5.63 2.46 20.95
N GLU A 277 5.04 1.49 21.68
CA GLU A 277 4.23 0.42 21.10
C GLU A 277 2.86 0.92 20.62
N ARG A 278 2.43 0.46 19.44
CA ARG A 278 1.14 0.80 18.85
C ARG A 278 0.35 -0.45 18.56
N SER A 279 -0.95 -0.40 18.80
CA SER A 279 -1.91 -1.36 18.28
C SER A 279 -3.05 -0.64 17.57
N LYS A 280 -3.78 -1.36 16.73
CA LYS A 280 -4.91 -0.79 15.99
C LYS A 280 -5.98 -1.82 15.75
N VAL A 281 -7.22 -1.40 15.92
CA VAL A 281 -8.40 -2.19 15.61
C VAL A 281 -9.10 -1.51 14.45
N ARG A 282 -9.31 -2.26 13.37
CA ARG A 282 -9.93 -1.74 12.15
C ARG A 282 -11.42 -2.04 12.20
N ASN A 283 -12.23 -1.07 11.81
CA ASN A 283 -13.65 -1.25 11.60
C ASN A 283 -13.91 -2.36 10.56
N PRO A 284 -14.70 -3.41 10.89
CA PRO A 284 -15.02 -4.48 9.94
C PRO A 284 -15.78 -3.98 8.71
N VAL A 285 -16.69 -3.01 8.87
CA VAL A 285 -17.44 -2.41 7.75
C VAL A 285 -16.48 -1.69 6.78
N TYR A 286 -15.52 -0.93 7.30
CA TYR A 286 -14.44 -0.33 6.50
C TYR A 286 -13.61 -1.41 5.78
N GLU A 287 -13.22 -2.48 6.50
CA GLU A 287 -12.39 -3.53 5.91
C GLU A 287 -13.12 -4.28 4.80
N ASN A 288 -14.43 -4.49 4.91
CA ASN A 288 -15.26 -5.08 3.86
C ASN A 288 -15.23 -4.21 2.59
N VAL A 289 -15.41 -2.89 2.71
CA VAL A 289 -15.29 -1.97 1.56
C VAL A 289 -13.88 -1.96 0.98
N ARG A 290 -12.85 -1.99 1.84
CA ARG A 290 -11.44 -2.06 1.43
C ARG A 290 -11.11 -3.35 0.67
N GLN A 291 -11.66 -4.49 1.10
CA GLN A 291 -11.50 -5.77 0.43
C GLN A 291 -12.21 -5.77 -0.92
N LEU A 292 -13.43 -5.22 -0.99
CA LEU A 292 -14.18 -5.05 -2.24
C LEU A 292 -13.41 -4.19 -3.24
N LYS A 293 -12.76 -3.09 -2.76
CA LYS A 293 -11.91 -2.23 -3.57
C LYS A 293 -10.63 -2.92 -4.06
N GLY A 294 -10.12 -3.89 -3.31
CA GLY A 294 -8.95 -4.69 -3.66
C GLY A 294 -7.64 -3.89 -3.80
N ASN A 295 -6.60 -4.57 -4.28
CA ASN A 295 -5.27 -3.97 -4.45
C ASN A 295 -4.72 -4.18 -5.86
N HIS A 296 -5.57 -4.02 -6.87
CA HIS A 296 -5.19 -4.16 -8.26
C HIS A 296 -4.99 -2.78 -8.91
N PRO A 297 -3.80 -2.48 -9.46
CA PRO A 297 -3.53 -1.19 -10.10
C PRO A 297 -4.18 -1.07 -11.49
N LYS A 298 -4.58 -2.20 -12.10
CA LYS A 298 -5.25 -2.29 -13.40
C LYS A 298 -6.75 -2.42 -13.20
N LEU A 299 -7.48 -1.36 -13.57
CA LEU A 299 -8.92 -1.29 -13.33
C LEU A 299 -9.72 -2.34 -14.14
N GLN A 300 -9.32 -2.64 -15.38
CA GLN A 300 -9.95 -3.67 -16.20
C GLN A 300 -9.84 -5.06 -15.57
N PHE A 301 -8.67 -5.41 -15.00
CA PHE A 301 -8.50 -6.67 -14.29
C PHE A 301 -9.46 -6.76 -13.09
N HIS A 302 -9.54 -5.68 -12.31
CA HIS A 302 -10.42 -5.62 -11.15
C HIS A 302 -11.90 -5.79 -11.53
N TYR A 303 -12.34 -5.12 -12.60
CA TYR A 303 -13.68 -5.31 -13.17
C TYR A 303 -13.95 -6.78 -13.50
N LEU A 304 -13.03 -7.46 -14.19
CA LEU A 304 -13.20 -8.87 -14.57
C LEU A 304 -13.29 -9.79 -13.33
N THR A 305 -12.50 -9.52 -12.29
CA THR A 305 -12.61 -10.25 -11.00
C THR A 305 -13.96 -10.01 -10.32
N LEU A 306 -14.41 -8.75 -10.21
CA LEU A 306 -15.71 -8.42 -9.60
C LEU A 306 -16.87 -9.03 -10.39
N ARG A 307 -16.77 -9.04 -11.72
CA ARG A 307 -17.75 -9.64 -12.62
C ARG A 307 -17.89 -11.14 -12.36
N GLN A 308 -16.77 -11.86 -12.25
CA GLN A 308 -16.77 -13.29 -11.94
C GLN A 308 -17.41 -13.58 -10.57
N GLN A 309 -17.28 -12.65 -9.62
CA GLN A 309 -17.86 -12.75 -8.27
C GLN A 309 -19.28 -12.19 -8.16
N SER A 310 -19.87 -11.68 -9.25
CA SER A 310 -21.17 -10.96 -9.24
C SER A 310 -21.22 -9.73 -8.32
N LYS A 311 -20.06 -9.09 -8.05
CA LYS A 311 -19.92 -7.94 -7.13
C LYS A 311 -19.82 -6.57 -7.82
N VAL A 312 -20.01 -6.50 -9.13
CA VAL A 312 -19.90 -5.25 -9.90
C VAL A 312 -20.88 -4.19 -9.41
N SER A 313 -22.15 -4.56 -9.21
CA SER A 313 -23.19 -3.61 -8.77
C SER A 313 -22.93 -3.10 -7.36
N GLU A 314 -22.48 -3.96 -6.46
CA GLU A 314 -22.08 -3.59 -5.09
C GLU A 314 -20.90 -2.60 -5.12
N PHE A 315 -19.87 -2.91 -5.90
CA PHE A 315 -18.71 -2.04 -6.07
C PHE A 315 -19.10 -0.66 -6.62
N LEU A 316 -19.91 -0.58 -7.67
CA LEU A 316 -20.29 0.69 -8.30
C LEU A 316 -21.25 1.55 -7.44
N LYS A 317 -21.92 0.97 -6.44
CA LYS A 317 -22.65 1.74 -5.42
C LYS A 317 -21.69 2.54 -4.54
N LEU A 318 -20.55 1.95 -4.19
CA LEU A 318 -19.53 2.56 -3.33
C LEU A 318 -18.51 3.40 -4.12
N PHE A 319 -18.15 2.98 -5.32
CA PHE A 319 -17.17 3.61 -6.21
C PHE A 319 -17.80 4.04 -7.55
N PRO A 320 -18.78 4.96 -7.55
CA PRO A 320 -19.51 5.38 -8.75
C PRO A 320 -18.62 6.05 -9.80
N GLU A 321 -17.46 6.58 -9.41
CA GLU A 321 -16.46 7.18 -10.30
C GLU A 321 -15.94 6.21 -11.38
N HIS A 322 -16.07 4.89 -11.16
CA HIS A 322 -15.61 3.87 -12.11
C HIS A 322 -16.68 3.40 -13.11
N LYS A 323 -17.91 3.95 -13.05
CA LYS A 323 -19.01 3.53 -13.93
C LYS A 323 -18.65 3.59 -15.42
N SER A 324 -18.08 4.71 -15.87
CA SER A 324 -17.72 4.91 -17.28
C SER A 324 -16.67 3.90 -17.76
N ASP A 325 -15.62 3.67 -16.95
CA ASP A 325 -14.59 2.67 -17.26
C ASP A 325 -15.18 1.24 -17.29
N PHE A 326 -16.03 0.90 -16.34
CA PHE A 326 -16.65 -0.43 -16.26
C PHE A 326 -17.63 -0.69 -17.41
N MET A 327 -18.35 0.32 -17.89
CA MET A 327 -19.17 0.22 -19.10
C MET A 327 -18.30 -0.12 -20.31
N LYS A 328 -17.18 0.56 -20.51
CA LYS A 328 -16.24 0.27 -21.61
C LYS A 328 -15.72 -1.16 -21.52
N PHE A 329 -15.32 -1.63 -20.34
CA PHE A 329 -14.83 -3.01 -20.17
C PHE A 329 -15.92 -4.05 -20.39
N ARG A 330 -17.16 -3.76 -20.01
CA ARG A 330 -18.31 -4.61 -20.29
C ARG A 330 -18.53 -4.75 -21.80
N ASP A 331 -18.49 -3.64 -22.53
CA ASP A 331 -18.71 -3.63 -23.97
C ASP A 331 -17.58 -4.38 -24.70
N GLN A 332 -16.33 -4.27 -24.23
CA GLN A 332 -15.21 -5.08 -24.71
C GLN A 332 -15.44 -6.60 -24.51
N VAL A 333 -15.93 -7.01 -23.33
CA VAL A 333 -16.26 -8.43 -23.07
C VAL A 333 -17.38 -8.91 -23.99
N HIS A 334 -18.42 -8.11 -24.21
CA HIS A 334 -19.50 -8.45 -25.15
C HIS A 334 -18.99 -8.57 -26.58
N ALA A 335 -18.18 -7.61 -27.04
CA ALA A 335 -17.58 -7.66 -28.37
C ALA A 335 -16.73 -8.92 -28.57
N PHE A 336 -15.87 -9.25 -27.59
CA PHE A 336 -15.07 -10.47 -27.62
C PHE A 336 -15.94 -11.74 -27.63
N THR A 337 -16.98 -11.79 -26.80
CA THR A 337 -17.89 -12.96 -26.71
C THR A 337 -18.63 -13.18 -28.03
N ASN A 338 -19.14 -12.09 -28.62
CA ASN A 338 -19.83 -12.15 -29.91
C ASN A 338 -18.89 -12.58 -31.04
N ALA A 339 -17.67 -12.01 -31.09
CA ALA A 339 -16.65 -12.40 -32.06
C ALA A 339 -16.26 -13.87 -31.90
N LEU A 340 -16.08 -14.35 -30.66
CA LEU A 340 -15.76 -15.74 -30.36
C LEU A 340 -16.87 -16.69 -30.83
N TYR A 341 -18.14 -16.33 -30.62
CA TYR A 341 -19.27 -17.12 -31.10
C TYR A 341 -19.34 -17.15 -32.64
N GLN A 342 -19.20 -16.00 -33.31
CA GLN A 342 -19.20 -15.95 -34.78
C GLN A 342 -18.03 -16.75 -35.37
N ASN A 343 -16.83 -16.63 -34.80
CA ASN A 343 -15.68 -17.42 -35.20
C ASN A 343 -15.93 -18.93 -35.01
N TYR A 344 -16.56 -19.33 -33.90
CA TYR A 344 -16.95 -20.72 -33.66
C TYR A 344 -17.92 -21.23 -34.74
N VAL A 345 -18.97 -20.45 -35.04
CA VAL A 345 -19.96 -20.80 -36.07
C VAL A 345 -19.30 -20.97 -37.43
N ASN A 346 -18.48 -20.00 -37.85
CA ASN A 346 -17.82 -20.02 -39.15
C ASN A 346 -16.81 -21.18 -39.25
N CYS A 347 -16.11 -21.53 -38.17
CA CYS A 347 -15.13 -22.61 -38.14
C CYS A 347 -15.76 -24.01 -38.07
N TYR A 348 -16.61 -24.27 -37.08
CA TYR A 348 -17.05 -25.63 -36.74
C TYR A 348 -18.42 -26.00 -37.31
N ILE A 349 -19.27 -25.01 -37.60
CA ILE A 349 -20.63 -25.25 -38.12
C ILE A 349 -20.64 -25.07 -39.64
N LYS A 350 -20.25 -23.89 -40.13
CA LYS A 350 -20.26 -23.57 -41.56
C LYS A 350 -19.01 -24.04 -42.31
N LYS A 351 -17.91 -24.30 -41.60
CA LYS A 351 -16.62 -24.73 -42.16
C LYS A 351 -16.04 -23.77 -43.20
N GLU A 352 -16.25 -22.47 -43.02
CA GLU A 352 -15.75 -21.40 -43.91
C GLU A 352 -14.23 -21.22 -43.83
N LYS A 353 -13.64 -21.42 -42.64
CA LYS A 353 -12.19 -21.34 -42.37
C LYS A 353 -11.76 -22.37 -41.35
N SER A 354 -10.53 -22.87 -41.46
CA SER A 354 -9.96 -23.79 -40.48
C SER A 354 -9.58 -23.08 -39.17
N LEU A 355 -9.51 -23.82 -38.06
CA LEU A 355 -9.15 -23.26 -36.74
C LEU A 355 -7.79 -22.52 -36.78
N GLY A 356 -6.85 -22.99 -37.61
CA GLY A 356 -5.51 -22.42 -37.78
C GLY A 356 -5.50 -20.98 -38.31
N GLU A 357 -6.58 -20.51 -38.93
CA GLU A 357 -6.66 -19.19 -39.56
C GLU A 357 -7.20 -18.10 -38.62
N TYR A 358 -7.76 -18.46 -37.47
CA TYR A 358 -8.29 -17.50 -36.50
C TYR A 358 -7.19 -16.90 -35.61
N GLY A 359 -7.46 -15.74 -35.02
CA GLY A 359 -6.54 -15.07 -34.09
C GLY A 359 -6.19 -15.94 -32.88
N VAL A 360 -4.96 -15.82 -32.36
CA VAL A 360 -4.45 -16.60 -31.21
C VAL A 360 -5.32 -16.39 -29.97
N GLN A 361 -5.87 -15.18 -29.81
CA GLN A 361 -6.80 -14.82 -28.75
C GLN A 361 -8.16 -15.55 -28.81
N TYR A 362 -8.48 -16.25 -29.90
CA TYR A 362 -9.73 -16.99 -30.08
C TYR A 362 -9.52 -18.51 -30.17
N LYS A 363 -8.46 -18.97 -30.84
CA LYS A 363 -8.20 -20.38 -31.17
C LYS A 363 -8.43 -21.37 -30.02
N ASN A 364 -7.72 -21.18 -28.91
CA ASN A 364 -7.79 -22.10 -27.77
C ASN A 364 -9.20 -22.11 -27.16
N HIS A 365 -9.88 -20.96 -27.14
CA HIS A 365 -11.25 -20.86 -26.64
C HIS A 365 -12.25 -21.56 -27.55
N MET A 366 -12.12 -21.38 -28.87
CA MET A 366 -12.96 -22.08 -29.85
C MET A 366 -12.80 -23.60 -29.74
N PHE A 367 -11.57 -24.10 -29.60
CA PHE A 367 -11.29 -25.52 -29.38
C PHE A 367 -11.94 -26.03 -28.08
N ASN A 368 -11.80 -25.30 -26.98
CA ASN A 368 -12.39 -25.67 -25.69
C ASN A 368 -13.93 -25.69 -25.75
N ILE A 369 -14.54 -24.71 -26.41
CA ILE A 369 -16.00 -24.70 -26.64
C ILE A 369 -16.43 -25.89 -27.49
N HIS A 370 -15.63 -26.26 -28.51
CA HIS A 370 -15.91 -27.44 -29.32
C HIS A 370 -15.77 -28.74 -28.53
N ASN A 371 -14.87 -28.80 -27.54
CA ASN A 371 -14.78 -29.94 -26.64
C ASN A 371 -16.03 -30.05 -25.77
N ILE A 372 -16.53 -28.95 -25.20
CA ILE A 372 -17.83 -28.93 -24.47
C ILE A 372 -18.95 -29.47 -25.37
N TYR A 373 -18.98 -29.08 -26.65
CA TYR A 373 -19.94 -29.65 -27.59
C TYR A 373 -19.81 -31.17 -27.71
N LYS A 374 -18.59 -31.67 -27.94
CA LYS A 374 -18.32 -33.11 -28.12
C LYS A 374 -18.67 -33.94 -26.89
N THR A 375 -18.36 -33.45 -25.69
CA THR A 375 -18.47 -34.22 -24.44
C THR A 375 -19.79 -34.05 -23.73
N GLU A 376 -20.48 -32.92 -23.88
CA GLU A 376 -21.68 -32.61 -23.08
C GLU A 376 -22.94 -32.40 -23.92
N LEU A 377 -22.83 -31.67 -25.03
CA LEU A 377 -24.01 -31.23 -25.79
C LEU A 377 -24.44 -32.24 -26.85
N LYS A 378 -23.47 -32.91 -27.50
CA LYS A 378 -23.72 -33.82 -28.61
C LYS A 378 -24.60 -35.00 -28.20
N GLU A 379 -24.33 -35.61 -27.04
CA GLU A 379 -25.13 -36.73 -26.52
C GLU A 379 -26.57 -36.31 -26.23
N LYS A 380 -26.76 -35.07 -25.77
CA LYS A 380 -28.07 -34.47 -25.49
C LYS A 380 -28.76 -33.91 -26.74
N LYS A 381 -28.20 -34.09 -27.93
CA LYS A 381 -28.65 -33.51 -29.21
C LYS A 381 -28.80 -31.98 -29.15
N MET A 382 -27.99 -31.31 -28.32
CA MET A 382 -27.95 -29.86 -28.19
C MET A 382 -26.82 -29.27 -29.05
N VAL A 383 -26.96 -28.00 -29.42
CA VAL A 383 -25.97 -27.25 -30.21
C VAL A 383 -25.31 -26.15 -29.39
N VAL A 384 -24.14 -25.70 -29.83
CA VAL A 384 -23.51 -24.50 -29.26
C VAL A 384 -24.26 -23.26 -29.74
N HIS A 385 -25.09 -22.71 -28.87
CA HIS A 385 -25.70 -21.39 -29.04
C HIS A 385 -24.90 -20.32 -28.25
N ASN A 386 -25.23 -19.04 -28.45
CA ASN A 386 -24.51 -17.92 -27.83
C ASN A 386 -24.41 -18.04 -26.29
N GLY A 387 -25.49 -18.48 -25.63
CA GLY A 387 -25.48 -18.78 -24.18
C GLY A 387 -24.34 -19.70 -23.71
N VAL A 388 -24.00 -20.76 -24.45
CA VAL A 388 -22.87 -21.65 -24.11
C VAL A 388 -21.53 -20.89 -24.14
N VAL A 389 -21.36 -19.98 -25.10
CA VAL A 389 -20.16 -19.15 -25.22
C VAL A 389 -20.12 -18.10 -24.11
N ILE A 390 -21.25 -17.50 -23.76
CA ILE A 390 -21.38 -16.57 -22.63
C ILE A 390 -20.96 -17.27 -21.33
N ASP A 391 -21.48 -18.48 -21.07
CA ASP A 391 -21.15 -19.26 -19.88
C ASP A 391 -19.68 -19.69 -19.85
N TYR A 392 -19.11 -20.01 -21.00
CA TYR A 392 -17.68 -20.26 -21.13
C TYR A 392 -16.86 -19.03 -20.75
N VAL A 393 -17.16 -17.86 -21.34
CA VAL A 393 -16.45 -16.60 -21.08
C VAL A 393 -16.61 -16.17 -19.61
N ASN A 394 -17.78 -16.35 -19.02
CA ASN A 394 -18.05 -16.06 -17.60
C ASN A 394 -17.18 -16.88 -16.63
N ARG A 395 -16.76 -18.08 -17.05
CA ARG A 395 -15.93 -18.98 -16.25
C ARG A 395 -14.43 -18.81 -16.50
N LEU A 396 -14.03 -18.04 -17.51
CA LEU A 396 -12.61 -17.77 -17.77
C LEU A 396 -11.96 -17.05 -16.59
N ALA A 397 -10.73 -17.45 -16.27
CA ALA A 397 -9.92 -16.74 -15.30
C ALA A 397 -9.69 -15.28 -15.75
N PRO A 398 -9.81 -14.28 -14.86
CA PRO A 398 -9.68 -12.86 -15.23
C PRO A 398 -8.39 -12.50 -15.97
N GLN A 399 -7.28 -13.19 -15.68
CA GLN A 399 -5.99 -12.97 -16.36
C GLN A 399 -6.05 -13.39 -17.83
N ILE A 400 -6.70 -14.52 -18.12
CA ILE A 400 -6.85 -15.06 -19.48
C ILE A 400 -7.79 -14.15 -20.27
N LEU A 401 -8.94 -13.80 -19.70
CA LEU A 401 -9.88 -12.91 -20.38
C LEU A 401 -9.25 -11.54 -20.65
N MET A 402 -8.56 -10.95 -19.67
CA MET A 402 -7.81 -9.69 -19.88
C MET A 402 -6.73 -9.83 -20.95
N TYR A 403 -6.08 -11.00 -21.08
CA TYR A 403 -5.12 -11.25 -22.14
C TYR A 403 -5.80 -11.13 -23.51
N CYS A 404 -6.96 -11.78 -23.69
CA CYS A 404 -7.68 -11.82 -24.95
C CYS A 404 -8.24 -10.45 -25.34
N LEU A 405 -8.83 -9.73 -24.38
CA LEU A 405 -9.38 -8.39 -24.61
C LEU A 405 -8.31 -7.38 -25.05
N ASN A 406 -7.08 -7.56 -24.58
CA ASN A 406 -5.99 -6.63 -24.86
C ASN A 406 -5.00 -7.13 -25.92
N TYR A 407 -5.33 -8.20 -26.65
CA TYR A 407 -4.39 -8.83 -27.57
C TYR A 407 -3.89 -7.86 -28.64
N ASP A 408 -4.80 -7.09 -29.24
CA ASP A 408 -4.48 -6.19 -30.37
C ASP A 408 -3.66 -4.96 -29.95
N PHE A 409 -3.67 -4.60 -28.65
CA PHE A 409 -2.86 -3.49 -28.10
C PHE A 409 -1.41 -3.88 -27.83
N ARG A 410 -1.01 -5.13 -28.09
CA ARG A 410 0.34 -5.64 -27.79
C ARG A 410 1.33 -5.51 -28.95
N LYS A 411 0.97 -4.86 -30.06
CA LYS A 411 1.90 -4.73 -31.20
C LYS A 411 3.26 -4.26 -30.69
N PRO A 412 4.35 -4.97 -31.03
CA PRO A 412 5.68 -4.55 -30.62
C PRO A 412 5.91 -3.15 -31.17
N HIS A 413 6.46 -2.25 -30.37
CA HIS A 413 7.19 -1.13 -30.96
C HIS A 413 8.25 -1.75 -31.86
N SER A 414 8.08 -1.65 -33.17
CA SER A 414 9.21 -1.79 -34.08
C SER A 414 10.26 -0.81 -33.58
N PRO A 415 11.50 -1.25 -33.27
CA PRO A 415 12.55 -0.30 -32.97
C PRO A 415 12.64 0.65 -34.15
N ALA A 416 12.52 1.95 -33.89
CA ALA A 416 12.83 2.95 -34.90
C ALA A 416 14.28 2.70 -35.35
N VAL A 417 14.44 2.47 -36.64
CA VAL A 417 15.74 2.33 -37.31
C VAL A 417 16.48 3.65 -37.26
#